data_AF-A0A0D8L2J7-F1
#
_entry.id   AF-A0A0D8L2J7-F1
#
_cell.length_a   1.000
_cell.length_b   1.000
_cell.length_c   1.000
_cell.angle_alpha   90.00
_cell.angle_beta   90.00
_cell.angle_gamma   90.00
#
_symmetry.space_group_name_H-M   'P 1'
#
loop_
_entity.id
_entity.type
_entity.pdbx_description
1 polymer ?
#
loop_
_entity_poly.entity_id
_entity_poly.type
_entity_poly.pdbx_seq_one_letter_code
_entity_poly.pdbx_strand_id
1 'polypeptide(L)'
;MAGESLLLNLAEMEQAWLKQDHRSLEVTRTVSLAEVYRTDNVILAEKIAELLQGSGSGKIPASTGLSMTEDKQLHASFNLKALNIAQDYPFKEKKTRRIKQISVTLPALVGPYQDMRAIFSYGGSALPAGCKAIALSHGINDDGQFRLDFNDGHWLPFEGIPVDDNNSLTLSFPDAIGEKQKPLLLSLTDIIIHIRYTIC
;
A
#
# COMPACT_ATOMS: atom_id res chain seq x y z
N MET A 1 -6.07 -38.78 -26.93
CA MET A 1 -7.17 -37.98 -26.34
C MET A 1 -6.67 -37.11 -25.18
N ALA A 2 -5.56 -36.37 -25.36
CA ALA A 2 -5.08 -35.47 -24.30
C ALA A 2 -5.83 -34.13 -24.31
N GLY A 3 -6.18 -33.62 -25.49
CA GLY A 3 -6.87 -32.34 -25.65
C GLY A 3 -8.31 -32.35 -25.12
N GLU A 4 -9.06 -33.43 -25.35
CA GLU A 4 -10.45 -33.57 -24.86
C GLU A 4 -10.51 -33.57 -23.33
N SER A 5 -9.56 -34.22 -22.65
CA SER A 5 -9.48 -34.21 -21.18
C SER A 5 -9.11 -32.82 -20.64
N LEU A 6 -8.18 -32.11 -21.28
CA LEU A 6 -7.83 -30.74 -20.88
C LEU A 6 -9.01 -29.78 -21.08
N LEU A 7 -9.76 -29.93 -22.17
CA LEU A 7 -10.92 -29.10 -22.46
C LEU A 7 -12.06 -29.37 -21.46
N LEU A 8 -12.29 -30.64 -21.10
CA LEU A 8 -13.23 -30.99 -20.04
C LEU A 8 -12.84 -30.33 -18.70
N ASN A 9 -11.56 -30.43 -18.31
CA ASN A 9 -11.07 -29.81 -17.07
C ASN A 9 -11.23 -28.28 -17.08
N LEU A 10 -11.00 -27.62 -18.22
CA LEU A 10 -11.22 -26.17 -18.36
C LEU A 10 -12.71 -25.80 -18.23
N ALA A 11 -13.61 -26.58 -18.82
CA ALA A 11 -15.05 -26.38 -18.71
C ALA A 11 -15.55 -26.58 -17.26
N GLU A 12 -15.01 -27.58 -16.55
CA GLU A 12 -15.30 -27.78 -15.12
C GLU A 12 -14.81 -26.60 -14.27
N MET A 13 -13.61 -26.08 -14.55
CA MET A 13 -13.05 -24.90 -13.87
C MET A 13 -13.88 -23.63 -14.14
N GLU A 14 -14.33 -23.41 -15.37
CA GLU A 14 -15.22 -22.31 -15.73
C GLU A 14 -16.57 -22.42 -15.02
N GLN A 15 -17.17 -23.60 -14.99
CA GLN A 15 -18.42 -23.82 -14.28
C GLN A 15 -18.27 -23.59 -12.76
N ALA A 16 -17.14 -24.02 -12.17
CA ALA A 16 -16.84 -23.76 -10.77
C ALA A 16 -16.69 -22.27 -10.48
N TRP A 17 -16.02 -21.53 -11.37
CA TRP A 17 -15.93 -20.07 -11.29
C TRP A 17 -17.31 -19.41 -11.31
N LEU A 18 -18.16 -19.74 -12.29
CA LEU A 18 -19.51 -19.16 -12.40
C LEU A 18 -20.41 -19.45 -11.18
N LYS A 19 -20.19 -20.57 -10.49
CA LYS A 19 -20.93 -20.92 -9.26
C LYS A 19 -20.41 -20.17 -8.03
N GLN A 20 -19.11 -19.88 -7.97
CA GLN A 20 -18.49 -19.19 -6.85
C GLN A 20 -18.50 -17.67 -7.01
N ASP A 21 -18.59 -17.18 -8.24
CA ASP A 21 -18.67 -15.76 -8.54
C ASP A 21 -19.97 -15.18 -7.99
N HIS A 22 -19.82 -14.11 -7.23
CA HIS A 22 -20.92 -13.41 -6.59
C HIS A 22 -20.54 -11.95 -6.38
N ARG A 23 -21.55 -11.11 -6.16
CA ARG A 23 -21.33 -9.69 -5.86
C ARG A 23 -20.61 -9.54 -4.52
N SER A 24 -19.40 -9.02 -4.56
CA SER A 24 -18.63 -8.61 -3.39
C SER A 24 -19.10 -7.25 -2.87
N LEU A 25 -18.93 -7.00 -1.57
CA LEU A 25 -19.10 -5.67 -1.00
C LEU A 25 -17.79 -4.89 -1.15
N GLU A 26 -17.84 -3.70 -1.72
CA GLU A 26 -16.68 -2.84 -1.95
C GLU A 26 -16.62 -1.75 -0.89
N VAL A 27 -15.48 -1.62 -0.21
CA VAL A 27 -15.28 -0.66 0.87
C VAL A 27 -13.98 0.12 0.64
N THR A 28 -14.03 1.42 0.87
CA THR A 28 -12.83 2.27 0.90
C THR A 28 -12.57 2.72 2.32
N ARG A 29 -11.37 2.46 2.83
CA ARG A 29 -10.91 2.93 4.14
C ARG A 29 -9.74 3.88 3.95
N THR A 30 -9.86 5.07 4.53
CA THR A 30 -8.78 6.06 4.56
C THR A 30 -8.03 5.93 5.87
N VAL A 31 -6.71 5.78 5.80
CA VAL A 31 -5.83 5.58 6.95
C VAL A 31 -4.82 6.72 6.98
N SER A 32 -4.79 7.45 8.10
CA SER A 32 -3.76 8.44 8.40
C SER A 32 -2.61 7.75 9.13
N LEU A 33 -1.39 7.83 8.59
CA LEU A 33 -0.22 7.28 9.30
C LEU A 33 0.15 8.14 10.51
N ALA A 34 -0.16 9.43 10.53
CA ALA A 34 0.04 10.25 11.73
C ALA A 34 -0.77 9.71 12.92
N GLU A 35 -1.96 9.16 12.70
CA GLU A 35 -2.74 8.49 13.74
C GLU A 35 -2.13 7.15 14.16
N VAL A 36 -1.70 6.34 13.18
CA VAL A 36 -1.07 5.04 13.43
C VAL A 36 0.24 5.18 14.21
N TYR A 37 1.08 6.18 13.90
CA TYR A 37 2.31 6.41 14.66
C TYR A 37 2.07 7.08 16.01
N ARG A 38 0.94 7.76 16.18
CA ARG A 38 0.57 8.36 17.48
C ARG A 38 0.31 7.29 18.53
N THR A 39 -0.14 6.09 18.16
CA THR A 39 -0.28 4.97 19.12
C THR A 39 1.06 4.54 19.71
N ASP A 40 2.15 4.78 18.98
CA ASP A 40 3.53 4.51 19.42
C ASP A 40 4.20 5.76 20.04
N ASN A 41 3.43 6.81 20.35
CA ASN A 41 3.89 8.12 20.84
C ASN A 41 4.89 8.84 19.91
N VAL A 42 4.84 8.55 18.60
CA VAL A 42 5.70 9.21 17.60
C VAL A 42 4.89 10.22 16.81
N ILE A 43 5.30 11.50 16.88
CA ILE A 43 4.75 12.54 16.02
C ILE A 43 5.49 12.50 14.67
N LEU A 44 4.76 12.13 13.62
CA LEU A 44 5.31 11.89 12.28
C LEU A 44 6.15 13.09 11.78
N ALA A 45 5.60 14.30 11.79
CA ALA A 45 6.26 15.48 11.26
C ALA A 45 7.58 15.82 11.99
N GLU A 46 7.55 15.77 13.33
CA GLU A 46 8.75 16.02 14.16
C GLU A 46 9.80 14.94 13.91
N LYS A 47 9.39 13.67 13.83
CA LYS A 47 10.33 12.58 13.63
C LYS A 47 10.97 12.61 12.26
N ILE A 48 10.23 12.98 11.22
CA ILE A 48 10.78 13.19 9.88
C ILE A 48 11.80 14.33 9.90
N ALA A 49 11.50 15.45 10.56
CA ALA A 49 12.42 16.58 10.66
C ALA A 49 13.73 16.19 11.38
N GLU A 50 13.66 15.41 12.45
CA GLU A 50 14.84 14.84 13.12
C GLU A 50 15.64 13.92 12.20
N LEU A 51 14.97 12.99 11.52
CA LEU A 51 15.62 12.00 10.64
C LEU A 51 16.29 12.64 9.42
N LEU A 52 15.79 13.77 8.93
CA LEU A 52 16.38 14.53 7.83
C LEU A 52 17.60 15.37 8.25
N GLN A 53 17.81 15.56 9.56
CA GLN A 53 18.98 16.25 10.12
C GLN A 53 20.07 15.26 10.56
N GLY A 54 19.68 14.05 10.97
CA GLY A 54 20.60 13.01 11.43
C GLY A 54 21.34 12.28 10.29
N SER A 55 22.52 11.75 10.62
CA SER A 55 23.18 10.76 9.78
C SER A 55 22.43 9.43 9.90
N GLY A 56 21.86 8.94 8.79
CA GLY A 56 21.03 7.72 8.77
C GLY A 56 21.70 6.55 9.50
N SER A 57 20.97 5.92 10.42
CA SER A 57 21.49 4.84 11.29
C SER A 57 20.53 3.64 11.38
N GLY A 58 19.46 3.61 10.57
CA GLY A 58 18.38 2.65 10.71
C GLY A 58 18.34 1.58 9.61
N LYS A 59 17.93 0.37 9.98
CA LYS A 59 17.41 -0.63 9.02
C LYS A 59 15.97 -0.25 8.64
N ILE A 60 15.49 -0.77 7.50
CA ILE A 60 14.06 -0.67 7.14
C ILE A 60 13.23 -1.27 8.29
N PRO A 61 12.18 -0.58 8.79
CA PRO A 61 11.41 -1.07 9.91
C PRO A 61 10.67 -2.36 9.52
N ALA A 62 10.75 -3.39 10.38
CA ALA A 62 10.11 -4.67 10.09
C ALA A 62 8.59 -4.68 10.34
N SER A 63 8.08 -3.76 11.17
CA SER A 63 6.67 -3.69 11.56
C SER A 63 6.10 -2.31 11.28
N THR A 64 6.04 -1.46 12.31
CA THR A 64 5.58 -0.08 12.27
C THR A 64 6.72 0.79 12.75
N GLY A 65 7.14 1.74 11.92
CA GLY A 65 8.16 2.71 12.31
C GLY A 65 8.57 3.63 11.16
N LEU A 66 9.34 4.66 11.51
CA LEU A 66 10.07 5.50 10.56
C LEU A 66 11.57 5.30 10.75
N SER A 67 12.30 5.12 9.67
CA SER A 67 13.76 5.08 9.71
C SER A 67 14.38 5.70 8.47
N MET A 68 15.63 6.13 8.61
CA MET A 68 16.48 6.57 7.51
C MET A 68 17.57 5.51 7.31
N THR A 69 17.67 4.97 6.10
CA THR A 69 18.72 4.00 5.74
C THR A 69 20.07 4.68 5.49
N GLU A 70 21.14 3.89 5.46
CA GLU A 70 22.49 4.36 5.13
C GLU A 70 22.55 5.03 3.75
N ASP A 71 21.70 4.57 2.82
CA ASP A 71 21.51 5.12 1.47
C ASP A 71 20.75 6.46 1.46
N LYS A 72 20.46 7.05 2.63
CA LYS A 72 19.74 8.33 2.78
C LYS A 72 18.31 8.28 2.20
N GLN A 73 17.67 7.13 2.30
CA GLN A 73 16.26 6.96 1.95
C GLN A 73 15.41 6.92 3.22
N LEU A 74 14.32 7.67 3.22
CA LEU A 74 13.36 7.66 4.32
C LEU A 74 12.38 6.51 4.09
N HIS A 75 12.20 5.64 5.08
CA HIS A 75 11.25 4.55 5.04
C HIS A 75 10.21 4.73 6.15
N ALA A 76 8.94 4.77 5.76
CA ALA A 76 7.79 4.72 6.64
C ALA A 76 7.08 3.38 6.44
N SER A 77 7.11 2.54 7.46
CA SER A 77 6.53 1.20 7.42
C SER A 77 5.39 1.08 8.42
N PHE A 78 4.36 0.31 8.07
CA PHE A 78 3.27 -0.06 8.96
C PHE A 78 2.78 -1.46 8.65
N ASN A 79 2.23 -2.13 9.66
CA ASN A 79 1.67 -3.47 9.52
C ASN A 79 0.17 -3.41 9.19
N LEU A 80 -0.28 -4.17 8.18
CA LEU A 80 -1.69 -4.21 7.77
C LEU A 80 -2.59 -4.73 8.89
N LYS A 81 -2.15 -5.75 9.64
CA LYS A 81 -2.90 -6.27 10.79
C LYS A 81 -3.10 -5.25 11.91
N ALA A 82 -2.12 -4.36 12.13
CA ALA A 82 -2.23 -3.33 13.17
C ALA A 82 -3.35 -2.32 12.87
N LEU A 83 -3.79 -2.23 11.61
CA LEU A 83 -4.89 -1.36 11.20
C LEU A 83 -6.27 -1.89 11.62
N ASN A 84 -6.39 -3.15 12.05
CA ASN A 84 -7.63 -3.77 12.53
C ASN A 84 -8.82 -3.64 11.55
N ILE A 85 -8.56 -3.64 10.24
CA ILE A 85 -9.59 -3.47 9.17
C ILE A 85 -10.72 -4.51 9.31
N ALA A 86 -10.40 -5.71 9.82
CA ALA A 86 -11.36 -6.76 10.04
C ALA A 86 -12.47 -6.41 11.06
N GLN A 87 -12.25 -5.42 11.93
CA GLN A 87 -13.19 -5.01 12.96
C GLN A 87 -14.13 -3.88 12.52
N ASP A 88 -13.80 -3.16 11.44
CA ASP A 88 -14.60 -2.01 10.94
C ASP A 88 -16.05 -2.41 10.63
N TYR A 89 -16.24 -3.62 10.10
CA TYR A 89 -17.55 -4.17 9.74
C TYR A 89 -17.74 -5.56 10.37
N PRO A 90 -18.42 -5.66 11.52
CA PRO A 90 -18.66 -6.93 12.19
C PRO A 90 -19.78 -7.71 11.49
N PHE A 91 -19.41 -8.80 10.82
CA PHE A 91 -20.37 -9.78 10.29
C PHE A 91 -20.49 -10.97 11.24
N LYS A 92 -21.68 -11.55 11.35
CA LYS A 92 -21.93 -12.76 12.15
C LYS A 92 -21.21 -13.99 11.56
N GLU A 93 -21.04 -13.99 10.24
CA GLU A 93 -20.36 -15.04 9.49
C GLU A 93 -18.91 -14.66 9.23
N LYS A 94 -18.03 -15.66 9.12
CA LYS A 94 -16.65 -15.43 8.70
C LYS A 94 -16.63 -15.03 7.22
N LYS A 95 -16.35 -13.77 6.97
CA LYS A 95 -16.17 -13.19 5.63
C LYS A 95 -14.69 -12.98 5.34
N THR A 96 -14.29 -13.29 4.11
CA THR A 96 -12.92 -13.01 3.65
C THR A 96 -12.83 -11.58 3.16
N ARG A 97 -11.70 -10.93 3.40
CA ARG A 97 -11.48 -9.53 3.02
C ARG A 97 -10.16 -9.42 2.28
N ARG A 98 -10.21 -8.92 1.05
CA ARG A 98 -9.05 -8.83 0.18
C ARG A 98 -8.91 -7.43 -0.39
N ILE A 99 -7.70 -6.90 -0.37
CA ILE A 99 -7.39 -5.61 -0.98
C ILE A 99 -7.65 -5.70 -2.49
N LYS A 100 -8.30 -4.68 -3.04
CA LYS A 100 -8.53 -4.51 -4.47
C LYS A 100 -7.57 -3.48 -5.06
N GLN A 101 -7.33 -2.38 -4.34
CA GLN A 101 -6.45 -1.30 -4.77
C GLN A 101 -5.96 -0.53 -3.54
N ILE A 102 -4.75 0.03 -3.63
CA ILE A 102 -4.25 1.03 -2.70
C ILE A 102 -3.88 2.27 -3.50
N SER A 103 -4.33 3.44 -3.04
CA SER A 103 -3.83 4.74 -3.49
C SER A 103 -3.29 5.55 -2.33
N VAL A 104 -2.38 6.47 -2.62
CA VAL A 104 -1.65 7.23 -1.60
C VAL A 104 -1.81 8.72 -1.85
N THR A 105 -2.04 9.46 -0.78
CA THR A 105 -2.13 10.91 -0.74
C THR A 105 -1.14 11.45 0.29
N LEU A 106 -0.34 12.42 -0.11
CA LEU A 106 0.79 12.98 0.61
C LEU A 106 0.62 14.49 0.67
N PRO A 107 -0.10 15.02 1.68
CA PRO A 107 -0.31 16.44 1.87
C PRO A 107 1.01 17.15 2.24
N ALA A 108 1.70 17.63 1.21
CA ALA A 108 2.94 18.38 1.30
C ALA A 108 2.92 19.59 0.34
N LEU A 109 3.77 20.57 0.61
CA LEU A 109 3.95 21.75 -0.24
C LEU A 109 4.85 21.37 -1.43
N VAL A 110 4.23 21.11 -2.57
CA VAL A 110 4.90 20.82 -3.83
C VAL A 110 5.04 22.11 -4.64
N GLY A 111 6.23 22.38 -5.19
CA GLY A 111 6.45 23.51 -6.09
C GLY A 111 5.81 23.34 -7.47
N PRO A 112 5.70 24.41 -8.28
CA PRO A 112 5.20 24.30 -9.65
C PRO A 112 6.05 23.32 -10.48
N TYR A 113 5.39 22.36 -11.15
CA TYR A 113 6.04 21.33 -11.97
C TYR A 113 7.13 20.53 -11.24
N GLN A 114 6.97 20.35 -9.94
CA GLN A 114 7.84 19.51 -9.14
C GLN A 114 7.20 18.14 -8.93
N ASP A 115 7.89 17.10 -9.34
CA ASP A 115 7.50 15.72 -9.04
C ASP A 115 7.99 15.30 -7.65
N MET A 116 7.24 14.38 -7.06
CA MET A 116 7.64 13.62 -5.89
C MET A 116 8.17 12.27 -6.31
N ARG A 117 9.16 11.73 -5.58
CA ARG A 117 9.61 10.36 -5.78
C ARG A 117 9.37 9.58 -4.52
N ALA A 118 8.44 8.64 -4.58
CA ALA A 118 8.23 7.67 -3.53
C ALA A 118 7.91 6.29 -4.14
N ILE A 119 8.29 5.25 -3.43
CA ILE A 119 8.03 3.86 -3.79
C ILE A 119 7.24 3.25 -2.66
N PHE A 120 6.04 2.77 -2.95
CA PHE A 120 5.24 2.03 -1.99
C PHE A 120 5.38 0.55 -2.29
N SER A 121 5.68 -0.26 -1.27
CA SER A 121 6.08 -1.65 -1.43
C SER A 121 5.49 -2.55 -0.36
N TYR A 122 5.27 -3.81 -0.72
CA TYR A 122 4.76 -4.84 0.16
C TYR A 122 5.86 -5.86 0.50
N GLY A 123 6.01 -6.17 1.79
CA GLY A 123 7.05 -7.07 2.29
C GLY A 123 6.77 -8.57 2.08
N GLY A 124 5.55 -8.96 1.73
CA GLY A 124 5.20 -10.37 1.49
C GLY A 124 5.55 -10.88 0.10
N SER A 125 5.50 -12.20 -0.07
CA SER A 125 5.85 -12.90 -1.33
C SER A 125 4.65 -13.47 -2.10
N ALA A 126 3.42 -13.23 -1.63
CA ALA A 126 2.21 -13.89 -2.13
C ALA A 126 1.63 -13.28 -3.44
N LEU A 127 2.27 -12.26 -4.01
CA LEU A 127 1.74 -11.51 -5.15
C LEU A 127 2.46 -11.88 -6.47
N PRO A 128 1.78 -11.72 -7.63
CA PRO A 128 2.42 -11.85 -8.93
C PRO A 128 3.61 -10.89 -9.10
N ALA A 129 4.49 -11.21 -10.03
CA ALA A 129 5.60 -10.33 -10.39
C ALA A 129 5.07 -8.93 -10.79
N GLY A 130 5.68 -7.88 -10.24
CA GLY A 130 5.27 -6.49 -10.49
C GLY A 130 4.09 -5.98 -9.63
N CYS A 131 3.34 -6.85 -8.94
CA CYS A 131 2.18 -6.43 -8.15
C CYS A 131 2.52 -6.02 -6.70
N LYS A 132 3.79 -6.16 -6.29
CA LYS A 132 4.25 -5.91 -4.91
C LYS A 132 4.72 -4.48 -4.65
N ALA A 133 4.78 -3.62 -5.67
CA ALA A 133 5.27 -2.26 -5.53
C ALA A 133 4.63 -1.32 -6.55
N ILE A 134 4.51 -0.05 -6.18
CA ILE A 134 4.11 1.05 -7.05
C ILE A 134 5.05 2.24 -6.86
N ALA A 135 5.16 3.07 -7.89
CA ALA A 135 5.83 4.36 -7.80
C ALA A 135 4.79 5.48 -7.70
N LEU A 136 5.08 6.51 -6.90
CA LEU A 136 4.23 7.69 -6.74
C LEU A 136 4.95 8.89 -7.34
N SER A 137 4.21 9.71 -8.09
CA SER A 137 4.72 10.82 -8.88
C SER A 137 4.21 12.18 -8.40
N HIS A 138 2.94 12.26 -7.98
CA HIS A 138 2.30 13.54 -7.64
C HIS A 138 1.80 13.61 -6.19
N GLY A 139 1.58 12.46 -5.56
CA GLY A 139 1.19 12.39 -4.16
C GLY A 139 -0.24 12.86 -3.86
N ILE A 140 -1.14 12.88 -4.83
CA ILE A 140 -2.57 13.15 -4.59
C ILE A 140 -3.38 12.00 -5.18
N ASN A 141 -3.93 11.13 -4.33
CA ASN A 141 -4.69 9.94 -4.71
C ASN A 141 -4.03 9.13 -5.84
N ASP A 142 -2.73 8.91 -5.70
CA ASP A 142 -1.87 8.28 -6.71
C ASP A 142 -1.83 6.76 -6.46
N ASP A 143 -2.09 5.98 -7.51
CA ASP A 143 -2.17 4.52 -7.49
C ASP A 143 -1.05 3.84 -8.30
N GLY A 144 -0.11 4.64 -8.82
CA GLY A 144 1.05 4.17 -9.58
C GLY A 144 0.75 3.70 -11.00
N GLN A 145 -0.45 3.96 -11.51
CA GLN A 145 -0.80 3.76 -12.91
C GLN A 145 -1.12 5.10 -13.56
N PHE A 146 -0.83 5.25 -14.86
CA PHE A 146 -1.26 6.45 -15.59
C PHE A 146 -2.78 6.49 -15.79
N ARG A 147 -3.41 5.32 -15.87
CA ARG A 147 -4.87 5.17 -16.00
C ARG A 147 -5.32 4.00 -15.14
N LEU A 148 -6.17 4.27 -14.16
CA LEU A 148 -6.87 3.24 -13.41
C LEU A 148 -8.00 2.66 -14.25
N ASP A 149 -7.91 1.37 -14.58
CA ASP A 149 -8.95 0.65 -15.31
C ASP A 149 -9.20 -0.73 -14.68
N PHE A 150 -10.38 -0.92 -14.10
CA PHE A 150 -10.79 -2.19 -13.49
C PHE A 150 -11.19 -3.25 -14.52
N ASN A 151 -11.31 -2.89 -15.80
CA ASN A 151 -11.62 -3.82 -16.89
C ASN A 151 -10.35 -4.41 -17.54
N ASP A 152 -9.17 -4.00 -17.08
CA ASP A 152 -7.93 -4.66 -17.47
C ASP A 152 -7.89 -6.08 -16.89
N GLY A 153 -7.42 -7.04 -17.68
CA GLY A 153 -7.24 -8.43 -17.25
C GLY A 153 -6.01 -8.63 -16.35
N HIS A 154 -5.14 -7.63 -16.24
CA HIS A 154 -4.04 -7.62 -15.30
C HIS A 154 -4.51 -7.31 -13.88
N TRP A 155 -3.90 -7.98 -12.89
CA TRP A 155 -4.11 -7.62 -11.49
C TRP A 155 -3.61 -6.21 -11.20
N LEU A 156 -4.35 -5.48 -10.39
CA LEU A 156 -3.90 -4.21 -9.84
C LEU A 156 -2.76 -4.46 -8.83
N PRO A 157 -1.86 -3.48 -8.63
CA PRO A 157 -0.89 -3.55 -7.56
C PRO A 157 -1.56 -3.77 -6.21
N PHE A 158 -0.99 -4.68 -5.41
CA PHE A 158 -1.49 -5.11 -4.09
C PHE A 158 -2.86 -5.82 -4.11
N GLU A 159 -3.39 -6.18 -5.28
CA GLU A 159 -4.64 -6.90 -5.37
C GLU A 159 -4.54 -8.32 -4.78
N GLY A 160 -5.54 -8.70 -3.99
CA GLY A 160 -5.67 -10.03 -3.42
C GLY A 160 -4.98 -10.23 -2.07
N ILE A 161 -4.27 -9.23 -1.54
CA ILE A 161 -3.68 -9.28 -0.18
C ILE A 161 -4.81 -9.41 0.85
N PRO A 162 -4.74 -10.35 1.80
CA PRO A 162 -5.72 -10.44 2.89
C PRO A 162 -5.53 -9.31 3.90
N VAL A 163 -6.61 -8.70 4.39
CA VAL A 163 -6.52 -7.50 5.27
C VAL A 163 -5.96 -7.78 6.67
N ASP A 164 -5.80 -9.03 7.06
CA ASP A 164 -5.24 -9.47 8.34
C ASP A 164 -3.80 -9.97 8.21
N ASP A 165 -3.18 -9.72 7.05
CA ASP A 165 -1.80 -10.10 6.79
C ASP A 165 -0.81 -9.45 7.78
N ASN A 166 0.21 -10.21 8.18
CA ASN A 166 1.23 -9.75 9.14
C ASN A 166 2.41 -9.04 8.45
N ASN A 167 2.44 -8.91 7.12
CA ASN A 167 3.56 -8.27 6.45
C ASN A 167 3.47 -6.74 6.53
N SER A 168 4.63 -6.11 6.40
CA SER A 168 4.74 -4.66 6.41
C SER A 168 4.51 -4.07 5.03
N LEU A 169 3.78 -2.97 4.98
CA LEU A 169 3.68 -2.06 3.84
C LEU A 169 4.65 -0.91 4.10
N THR A 170 5.58 -0.70 3.18
CA THR A 170 6.68 0.26 3.32
C THR A 170 6.61 1.30 2.21
N LEU A 171 6.46 2.56 2.62
CA LEU A 171 6.64 3.73 1.79
C LEU A 171 8.09 4.21 1.91
N SER A 172 8.81 4.22 0.79
CA SER A 172 10.19 4.66 0.69
C SER A 172 10.26 5.97 -0.09
N PHE A 173 11.04 6.93 0.39
CA PHE A 173 11.37 8.17 -0.30
C PHE A 173 12.87 8.15 -0.65
N PRO A 174 13.20 7.91 -1.94
CA PRO A 174 14.58 7.95 -2.40
C PRO A 174 15.16 9.36 -2.31
N ASP A 175 16.48 9.51 -2.09
CA ASP A 175 17.16 10.81 -2.10
C ASP A 175 16.51 11.82 -1.12
N ALA A 176 16.17 11.37 0.09
CA ALA A 176 15.40 12.17 1.06
C ALA A 176 16.15 13.44 1.52
N ILE A 177 17.48 13.42 1.46
CA ILE A 177 18.35 14.56 1.84
C ILE A 177 18.63 15.49 0.64
N GLY A 178 18.27 15.09 -0.58
CA GLY A 178 18.47 15.88 -1.79
C GLY A 178 17.72 17.21 -1.76
N GLU A 179 18.28 18.23 -2.44
CA GLU A 179 17.75 19.61 -2.38
C GLU A 179 16.29 19.74 -2.83
N LYS A 180 15.83 18.87 -3.74
CA LYS A 180 14.45 18.89 -4.24
C LYS A 180 13.46 18.15 -3.32
N GLN A 181 13.87 17.02 -2.74
CA GLN A 181 13.00 16.18 -1.90
C GLN A 181 12.95 16.69 -0.45
N LYS A 182 14.05 17.19 0.09
CA LYS A 182 14.14 17.64 1.48
C LYS A 182 13.07 18.67 1.89
N PRO A 183 12.86 19.79 1.18
CA PRO A 183 11.82 20.76 1.55
C PRO A 183 10.41 20.16 1.44
N LEU A 184 10.17 19.29 0.47
CA LEU A 184 8.90 18.58 0.30
C LEU A 184 8.63 17.67 1.51
N LEU A 185 9.60 16.86 1.92
CA LEU A 185 9.49 15.96 3.07
C LEU A 185 9.37 16.71 4.40
N LEU A 186 10.02 17.87 4.55
CA LEU A 186 9.86 18.73 5.73
C LEU A 186 8.47 19.36 5.81
N SER A 187 7.82 19.60 4.67
CA SER A 187 6.44 20.11 4.61
C SER A 187 5.36 19.03 4.74
N LEU A 188 5.75 17.76 4.72
CA LEU A 188 4.83 16.64 4.79
C LEU A 188 4.21 16.56 6.19
N THR A 189 2.92 16.80 6.27
CA THR A 189 2.18 16.83 7.55
C THR A 189 1.69 15.45 7.97
N ASP A 190 1.31 14.63 7.00
CA ASP A 190 0.77 13.29 7.18
C ASP A 190 1.01 12.45 5.92
N ILE A 191 0.82 11.14 6.03
CA ILE A 191 0.75 10.20 4.91
C ILE A 191 -0.61 9.53 4.97
N ILE A 192 -1.42 9.77 3.95
CA ILE A 192 -2.79 9.26 3.85
C ILE A 192 -2.82 8.12 2.84
N ILE A 193 -3.41 7.01 3.23
CA ILE A 193 -3.52 5.82 2.39
C ILE A 193 -4.99 5.48 2.23
N HIS A 194 -5.46 5.38 0.99
CA HIS A 194 -6.80 4.92 0.67
C HIS A 194 -6.74 3.45 0.28
N ILE A 195 -7.21 2.59 1.17
CA ILE A 195 -7.26 1.15 0.97
C ILE A 195 -8.65 0.80 0.48
N ARG A 196 -8.76 0.38 -0.77
CA ARG A 196 -9.98 -0.21 -1.33
C ARG A 196 -9.91 -1.72 -1.18
N TYR A 197 -10.89 -2.31 -0.52
CA TYR A 197 -10.95 -3.75 -0.31
C TYR A 197 -12.35 -4.29 -0.57
N THR A 198 -12.41 -5.60 -0.82
CA THR A 198 -13.62 -6.36 -1.06
C THR A 198 -13.90 -7.27 0.13
N ILE A 199 -15.18 -7.45 0.45
CA ILE A 199 -15.67 -8.41 1.44
C ILE A 199 -16.51 -9.45 0.70
N CYS A 200 -16.13 -10.73 0.81
CA CYS A 200 -16.79 -11.87 0.18
C CYS A 200 -17.21 -12.90 1.25
#